data_AF-A0A1G0EJ57-F1
#
_entry.id   AF-A0A1G0EJ57-F1
#
_cell.length_a   1.000
_cell.length_b   1.000
_cell.length_c   1.000
_cell.angle_alpha   90.00
_cell.angle_beta   90.00
_cell.angle_gamma   90.00
#
_symmetry.space_group_name_H-M   'P 1'
#
loop_
_entity.id
_entity.type
_entity.pdbx_description
1 polymer ?
#
loop_
_entity_poly.entity_id
_entity_poly.type
_entity_poly.pdbx_seq_one_letter_code
_entity_poly.pdbx_strand_id
1 'polypeptide(L)'
;MKKIAVAMVGIVLAGPVFAAPDWSKVTVTKIPVFYPGQSGLEWILNKEFHTGARQILDKKRPCIKCHDNDAVGIGNDIVAGKPVGKLHRPLDGAVPKDKPGFIPVSVQAAHDGDNIYLRFEWDEPKRGGGDMSMDPQNEIKLTVMFEDNKVDLADRGGCWATCHEDLRGMPGASAAAREHPMAKALGWSEGVTKYLRESRTGQELNGKPHGGWDKLKPEADIEAVFKEGRFMDLIQFSSGGGGKAVDGYVLDSRHMGGGKSLIKAEGNKEGKRWTVVFERTLAAAGTGDHSIAAGRLYNIGFAIHDDHAAGRFHHVSLGYTLGLDNTGADFNAVKQ
;
A
#
# COMPACT_ATOMS: atom_id res chain seq x y z
N MET A 1 59.80 23.45 24.79
CA MET A 1 58.46 23.68 24.20
C MET A 1 57.58 22.46 24.49
N LYS A 2 56.79 22.49 25.58
CA LYS A 2 55.85 21.41 25.95
C LYS A 2 54.49 21.73 25.33
N LYS A 3 53.98 20.82 24.49
CA LYS A 3 52.66 20.95 23.84
C LYS A 3 51.57 20.71 24.89
N ILE A 4 50.68 21.68 25.08
CA ILE A 4 49.45 21.53 25.86
C ILE A 4 48.39 21.02 24.90
N ALA A 5 47.92 19.79 25.12
CA ALA A 5 46.75 19.24 24.43
C ALA A 5 45.49 19.71 25.17
N VAL A 6 44.67 20.53 24.52
CA VAL A 6 43.34 20.89 25.00
C VAL A 6 42.36 19.85 24.45
N ALA A 7 41.83 19.01 25.32
CA ALA A 7 40.74 18.11 24.99
C ALA A 7 39.42 18.90 24.99
N MET A 8 38.85 19.13 23.80
CA MET A 8 37.48 19.61 23.68
C MET A 8 36.53 18.44 23.92
N VAL A 9 35.87 18.43 25.08
CA VAL A 9 34.72 17.57 25.35
C VAL A 9 33.52 18.16 24.61
N GLY A 10 33.17 17.56 23.48
CA GLY A 10 31.94 17.88 22.78
C GLY A 10 30.74 17.33 23.56
N ILE A 11 29.89 18.22 24.07
CA ILE A 11 28.58 17.85 24.60
C ILE A 11 27.69 17.51 23.40
N VAL A 12 27.39 16.23 23.23
CA VAL A 12 26.30 15.78 22.35
C VAL A 12 25.00 16.05 23.10
N LEU A 13 24.28 17.09 22.69
CA LEU A 13 22.90 17.29 23.12
C LEU A 13 22.05 16.19 22.47
N ALA A 14 21.73 15.15 23.24
CA ALA A 14 20.67 14.23 22.88
C ALA A 14 19.35 15.03 22.86
N GLY A 15 18.74 15.17 21.68
CA GLY A 15 17.37 15.66 21.56
C GLY A 15 16.40 14.77 22.37
N PRO A 16 15.20 15.25 22.68
CA PRO A 16 14.23 14.46 23.43
C PRO A 16 13.88 13.21 22.63
N VAL A 17 14.23 12.04 23.15
CA VAL A 17 13.71 10.76 22.69
C VAL A 17 12.29 10.69 23.24
N PHE A 18 11.30 11.08 22.43
CA PHE A 18 9.91 10.82 22.78
C PHE A 18 9.71 9.30 22.88
N ALA A 19 9.13 8.85 23.99
CA ALA A 19 8.82 7.46 24.19
C ALA A 19 7.73 7.03 23.18
N ALA A 20 7.80 5.79 22.71
CA ALA A 20 6.76 5.22 21.84
C ALA A 20 5.35 5.42 22.46
N PRO A 21 4.29 5.55 21.64
CA PRO A 21 2.93 5.74 22.14
C PRO A 21 2.51 4.68 23.17
N ASP A 22 1.69 5.08 24.14
CA ASP A 22 1.04 4.14 25.05
C ASP A 22 -0.12 3.43 24.34
N TRP A 23 0.20 2.32 23.65
CA TRP A 23 -0.76 1.54 22.88
C TRP A 23 -1.93 1.00 23.71
N SER A 24 -1.86 0.97 25.04
CA SER A 24 -2.98 0.57 25.88
C SER A 24 -4.13 1.60 25.90
N LYS A 25 -3.84 2.86 25.54
CA LYS A 25 -4.80 3.97 25.49
C LYS A 25 -5.32 4.27 24.09
N VAL A 26 -4.79 3.62 23.07
CA VAL A 26 -5.17 3.82 21.67
C VAL A 26 -6.18 2.75 21.26
N THR A 27 -7.33 3.15 20.74
CA THR A 27 -8.37 2.21 20.29
C THR A 27 -7.84 1.30 19.18
N VAL A 28 -8.12 0.00 19.32
CA VAL A 28 -7.80 -1.01 18.29
C VAL A 28 -8.94 -1.08 17.27
N THR A 29 -8.64 -0.80 16.01
CA THR A 29 -9.53 -1.05 14.88
C THR A 29 -9.17 -2.38 14.24
N LYS A 30 -10.14 -3.29 14.08
CA LYS A 30 -9.92 -4.60 13.44
C LYS A 30 -10.28 -4.54 11.97
N ILE A 31 -9.33 -4.86 11.11
CA ILE A 31 -9.44 -4.76 9.66
C ILE A 31 -9.15 -6.13 9.03
N PRO A 32 -10.07 -6.70 8.25
CA PRO A 32 -9.74 -7.86 7.44
C PRO A 32 -8.97 -7.41 6.20
N VAL A 33 -7.71 -7.83 6.07
CA VAL A 33 -7.05 -7.80 4.75
C VAL A 33 -7.39 -9.09 4.04
N PHE A 34 -7.87 -9.00 2.79
CA PHE A 34 -8.32 -10.17 2.04
C PHE A 34 -7.45 -10.40 0.80
N TYR A 35 -7.44 -11.62 0.30
CA TYR A 35 -6.73 -11.98 -0.91
C TYR A 35 -7.53 -11.49 -2.13
N PRO A 36 -7.04 -10.51 -2.91
CA PRO A 36 -7.85 -9.87 -3.94
C PRO A 36 -7.82 -10.61 -5.28
N GLY A 37 -6.97 -11.64 -5.43
CA GLY A 37 -6.75 -12.31 -6.70
C GLY A 37 -6.32 -11.35 -7.82
N GLN A 38 -6.74 -11.62 -9.05
CA GLN A 38 -6.41 -10.78 -10.22
C GLN A 38 -7.48 -9.68 -10.46
N SER A 39 -7.83 -8.91 -9.43
CA SER A 39 -8.83 -7.82 -9.50
C SER A 39 -8.20 -6.45 -9.81
N GLY A 40 -7.64 -6.30 -11.01
CA GLY A 40 -7.21 -4.98 -11.51
C GLY A 40 -8.39 -4.02 -11.69
N LEU A 41 -8.11 -2.72 -11.85
CA LEU A 41 -9.15 -1.71 -12.14
C LEU A 41 -9.98 -2.05 -13.37
N GLU A 42 -9.38 -2.70 -14.37
CA GLU A 42 -10.05 -3.13 -15.59
C GLU A 42 -11.16 -4.15 -15.30
N TRP A 43 -11.01 -4.99 -14.27
CA TRP A 43 -12.08 -5.86 -13.79
C TRP A 43 -13.04 -5.13 -12.85
N ILE A 44 -12.54 -4.36 -11.87
CA ILE A 44 -13.38 -3.69 -10.85
C ILE A 44 -14.33 -2.67 -11.47
N LEU A 45 -13.90 -1.97 -12.50
CA LEU A 45 -14.71 -0.94 -13.16
C LEU A 45 -15.56 -1.52 -14.31
N ASN A 46 -15.44 -2.82 -14.57
CA ASN A 46 -16.21 -3.47 -15.62
C ASN A 46 -17.68 -3.65 -15.20
N LYS A 47 -18.59 -2.94 -15.89
CA LYS A 47 -20.04 -2.96 -15.61
C LYS A 47 -20.72 -4.30 -15.94
N GLU A 48 -20.07 -5.16 -16.74
CA GLU A 48 -20.57 -6.49 -17.09
C GLU A 48 -20.21 -7.50 -16.00
N PHE A 49 -18.95 -7.50 -15.52
CA PHE A 49 -18.44 -8.56 -14.66
C PHE A 49 -18.43 -8.22 -13.16
N HIS A 50 -18.30 -6.95 -12.78
CA HIS A 50 -18.36 -6.53 -11.39
C HIS A 50 -19.70 -5.83 -11.09
N THR A 51 -20.54 -6.47 -10.28
CA THR A 51 -21.89 -5.97 -9.92
C THR A 51 -21.84 -4.60 -9.24
N GLY A 52 -20.75 -4.28 -8.53
CA GLY A 52 -20.52 -3.00 -7.88
C GLY A 52 -20.04 -1.87 -8.81
N ALA A 53 -19.64 -2.16 -10.05
CA ALA A 53 -18.99 -1.17 -10.93
C ALA A 53 -19.84 0.08 -11.18
N ARG A 54 -21.17 -0.07 -11.33
CA ARG A 54 -22.08 1.09 -11.48
C ARG A 54 -22.15 1.95 -10.21
N GLN A 55 -22.07 1.35 -9.02
CA GLN A 55 -22.05 2.11 -7.77
C GLN A 55 -20.77 2.93 -7.66
N ILE A 56 -19.64 2.38 -8.10
CA ILE A 56 -18.33 3.05 -8.08
C ILE A 56 -18.29 4.19 -9.12
N LEU A 57 -18.69 3.91 -10.36
CA LEU A 57 -18.57 4.85 -11.48
C LEU A 57 -19.65 5.93 -11.46
N ASP A 58 -20.91 5.52 -11.30
CA ASP A 58 -22.06 6.39 -11.52
C ASP A 58 -22.52 7.06 -10.21
N LYS A 59 -22.24 6.44 -9.05
CA LYS A 59 -22.63 6.95 -7.72
C LYS A 59 -21.45 7.36 -6.84
N LYS A 60 -20.22 7.25 -7.34
CA LYS A 60 -18.98 7.58 -6.60
C LYS A 60 -18.94 6.92 -5.22
N ARG A 61 -19.50 5.72 -5.08
CA ARG A 61 -19.57 5.00 -3.81
C ARG A 61 -18.21 4.34 -3.51
N PRO A 62 -17.62 4.55 -2.32
CA PRO A 62 -16.42 3.86 -1.90
C PRO A 62 -16.61 2.34 -1.84
N CYS A 63 -15.57 1.58 -2.18
CA CYS A 63 -15.58 0.11 -2.18
C CYS A 63 -16.03 -0.44 -0.82
N ILE A 64 -15.56 0.17 0.27
CA ILE A 64 -15.91 -0.24 1.63
C ILE A 64 -17.41 -0.15 1.92
N LYS A 65 -18.14 0.79 1.33
CA LYS A 65 -19.60 0.88 1.57
C LYS A 65 -20.40 -0.30 1.00
N CYS A 66 -19.78 -1.12 0.15
CA CYS A 66 -20.33 -2.39 -0.29
C CYS A 66 -19.62 -3.58 0.34
N HIS A 67 -18.30 -3.49 0.56
CA HIS A 67 -17.45 -4.63 0.89
C HIS A 67 -17.06 -4.78 2.37
N ASP A 68 -17.51 -3.89 3.26
CA ASP A 68 -17.19 -3.94 4.70
C ASP A 68 -17.56 -5.28 5.36
N ASN A 69 -18.61 -5.94 4.85
CA ASN A 69 -19.16 -7.17 5.43
C ASN A 69 -18.92 -8.43 4.59
N ASP A 70 -18.34 -8.33 3.40
CA ASP A 70 -18.20 -9.47 2.48
C ASP A 70 -16.75 -9.73 2.01
N ALA A 71 -15.80 -8.82 2.27
CA ALA A 71 -14.41 -8.95 1.82
C ALA A 71 -13.77 -10.29 2.23
N VAL A 72 -14.06 -10.75 3.44
CA VAL A 72 -13.63 -12.08 3.94
C VAL A 72 -14.23 -13.21 3.10
N GLY A 73 -15.53 -13.15 2.80
CA GLY A 73 -16.22 -14.13 1.96
C GLY A 73 -15.64 -14.16 0.55
N ILE A 74 -15.43 -12.99 -0.05
CA ILE A 74 -14.82 -12.84 -1.38
C ILE A 74 -13.42 -13.45 -1.40
N GLY A 75 -12.57 -13.12 -0.43
CA GLY A 75 -11.23 -13.68 -0.32
C GLY A 75 -11.25 -15.21 -0.22
N ASN A 76 -12.16 -15.76 0.59
CA ASN A 76 -12.34 -17.21 0.74
C ASN A 76 -12.82 -17.88 -0.56
N ASP A 77 -13.74 -17.24 -1.28
CA ASP A 77 -14.25 -17.74 -2.54
C ASP A 77 -13.17 -17.72 -3.64
N ILE A 78 -12.36 -16.66 -3.69
CA ILE A 78 -11.22 -16.56 -4.62
C ILE A 78 -10.20 -17.68 -4.36
N VAL A 79 -9.78 -17.89 -3.10
CA VAL A 79 -8.77 -18.93 -2.81
C VAL A 79 -9.32 -20.36 -2.99
N ALA A 80 -10.64 -20.54 -2.88
CA ALA A 80 -11.32 -21.79 -3.20
C ALA A 80 -11.52 -22.00 -4.72
N GLY A 81 -11.07 -21.08 -5.56
CA GLY A 81 -11.24 -21.14 -7.01
C GLY A 81 -12.70 -20.99 -7.45
N LYS A 82 -13.55 -20.34 -6.66
CA LYS A 82 -14.92 -20.05 -7.05
C LYS A 82 -14.96 -18.79 -7.94
N PRO A 83 -15.92 -18.71 -8.87
CA PRO A 83 -16.17 -17.45 -9.58
C PRO A 83 -16.67 -16.37 -8.61
N VAL A 84 -16.27 -15.13 -8.85
CA VAL A 84 -16.74 -13.95 -8.12
C VAL A 84 -17.32 -12.91 -9.09
N GLY A 85 -18.21 -12.05 -8.59
CA GLY A 85 -18.99 -11.16 -9.44
C GLY A 85 -19.89 -11.95 -10.40
N LYS A 86 -19.83 -11.63 -11.69
CA LYS A 86 -20.55 -12.34 -12.76
C LYS A 86 -19.65 -13.21 -13.64
N LEU A 87 -18.44 -13.52 -13.17
CA LEU A 87 -17.56 -14.42 -13.90
C LEU A 87 -18.12 -15.85 -13.91
N HIS A 88 -17.84 -16.58 -14.99
CA HIS A 88 -18.10 -18.03 -15.10
C HIS A 88 -16.87 -18.88 -14.78
N ARG A 89 -15.74 -18.25 -14.46
CA ARG A 89 -14.46 -18.87 -14.16
C ARG A 89 -13.84 -18.25 -12.91
N PRO A 90 -12.88 -18.91 -12.25
CA PRO A 90 -12.14 -18.32 -11.14
C PRO A 90 -11.50 -16.99 -11.56
N LEU A 91 -11.51 -16.00 -10.67
CA LEU A 91 -10.84 -14.72 -10.92
C LEU A 91 -9.32 -14.89 -10.98
N ASP A 92 -8.77 -15.81 -10.19
CA ASP A 92 -7.34 -16.14 -10.19
C ASP A 92 -7.18 -17.65 -10.38
N GLY A 93 -6.60 -18.04 -11.51
CA GLY A 93 -6.33 -19.45 -11.82
C GLY A 93 -5.03 -19.98 -11.24
N ALA A 94 -4.22 -19.14 -10.60
CA ALA A 94 -2.90 -19.50 -10.08
C ALA A 94 -2.77 -19.13 -8.60
N VAL A 95 -3.85 -19.28 -7.83
CA VAL A 95 -3.80 -19.13 -6.38
C VAL A 95 -2.84 -20.18 -5.80
N PRO A 96 -1.89 -19.79 -4.95
CA PRO A 96 -1.06 -20.75 -4.25
C PRO A 96 -1.87 -21.68 -3.37
N LYS A 97 -1.40 -22.93 -3.22
CA LYS A 97 -2.10 -23.93 -2.42
C LYS A 97 -2.15 -23.49 -0.95
N ASP A 98 -3.30 -23.73 -0.33
CA ASP A 98 -3.66 -23.34 1.04
C ASP A 98 -3.47 -21.84 1.35
N LYS A 99 -3.45 -20.96 0.34
CA LYS A 99 -3.44 -19.51 0.56
C LYS A 99 -4.65 -19.13 1.42
N PRO A 100 -4.47 -18.43 2.54
CA PRO A 100 -5.59 -17.96 3.34
C PRO A 100 -6.38 -16.90 2.55
N GLY A 101 -7.72 -16.94 2.62
CA GLY A 101 -8.56 -15.94 1.97
C GLY A 101 -8.47 -14.55 2.61
N PHE A 102 -8.10 -14.47 3.88
CA PHE A 102 -7.96 -13.23 4.62
C PHE A 102 -7.04 -13.37 5.84
N ILE A 103 -6.58 -12.23 6.37
CA ILE A 103 -5.84 -12.10 7.63
C ILE A 103 -6.54 -11.02 8.47
N PRO A 104 -6.96 -11.30 9.71
CA PRO A 104 -7.41 -10.27 10.64
C PRO A 104 -6.23 -9.44 11.13
N VAL A 105 -6.30 -8.12 10.97
CA VAL A 105 -5.24 -7.18 11.38
C VAL A 105 -5.81 -6.21 12.40
N SER A 106 -5.16 -6.10 13.55
CA SER A 106 -5.40 -5.04 14.52
C SER A 106 -4.58 -3.82 14.13
N VAL A 107 -5.23 -2.66 14.02
CA VAL A 107 -4.60 -1.39 13.64
C VAL A 107 -4.83 -0.37 14.74
N GLN A 108 -3.78 0.36 15.10
CA GLN A 108 -3.83 1.49 16.03
C GLN A 108 -3.08 2.67 15.42
N ALA A 109 -3.58 3.88 15.63
CA ALA A 109 -2.96 5.10 15.16
C ALA A 109 -2.86 6.12 16.30
N ALA A 110 -1.71 6.77 16.42
CA ALA A 110 -1.45 7.82 17.40
C ALA A 110 -0.57 8.91 16.79
N HIS A 111 -0.51 10.08 17.42
CA HIS A 111 0.46 11.13 17.06
C HIS A 111 0.91 11.91 18.30
N ASP A 112 2.06 12.57 18.22
CA ASP A 112 2.55 13.47 19.27
C ASP A 112 2.40 14.97 18.89
N GLY A 113 2.05 15.24 17.63
CA GLY A 113 1.92 16.58 17.05
C GLY A 113 2.98 16.90 16.00
N ASP A 114 4.10 16.14 15.98
CA ASP A 114 5.15 16.21 14.96
C ASP A 114 5.19 14.94 14.10
N ASN A 115 4.93 13.79 14.72
CA ASN A 115 4.97 12.46 14.12
C ASN A 115 3.63 11.73 14.27
N ILE A 116 3.32 10.87 13.30
CA ILE A 116 2.28 9.85 13.37
C ILE A 116 2.92 8.47 13.55
N TYR A 117 2.25 7.66 14.37
CA TYR A 117 2.62 6.30 14.68
C TYR A 117 1.50 5.36 14.26
N LEU A 118 1.85 4.33 13.49
CA LEU A 118 0.89 3.32 13.03
C LEU A 118 1.36 1.94 13.49
N ARG A 119 0.54 1.25 14.27
CA ARG A 119 0.81 -0.10 14.76
C ARG A 119 -0.14 -1.10 14.12
N PHE A 120 0.45 -2.17 13.60
CA PHE A 120 -0.24 -3.28 12.97
C PHE A 120 0.11 -4.57 13.70
N GLU A 121 -0.88 -5.37 14.06
CA GLU A 121 -0.68 -6.70 14.61
C GLU A 121 -1.54 -7.72 13.89
N TRP A 122 -0.95 -8.88 13.60
CA TRP A 122 -1.68 -10.03 13.09
C TRP A 122 -0.99 -11.32 13.54
N ASP A 123 -1.78 -12.38 13.63
CA ASP A 123 -1.22 -13.72 13.77
C ASP A 123 -0.91 -14.25 12.36
N GLU A 124 0.27 -14.83 12.19
CA GLU A 124 0.67 -15.49 10.96
C GLU A 124 -0.41 -16.50 10.55
N PRO A 125 -0.94 -16.38 9.34
CA PRO A 125 -1.87 -17.37 8.85
C PRO A 125 -1.17 -18.73 8.78
N LYS A 126 -1.96 -19.79 8.74
CA LYS A 126 -1.42 -21.13 8.46
C LYS A 126 -0.65 -21.05 7.14
N ARG A 127 0.63 -21.41 7.15
CA ARG A 127 1.49 -21.44 5.95
C ARG A 127 0.76 -22.13 4.81
N GLY A 128 0.82 -21.54 3.63
CA GLY A 128 0.32 -22.15 2.42
C GLY A 128 1.06 -23.48 2.21
N GLY A 129 0.37 -24.50 1.71
CA GLY A 129 1.03 -25.70 1.23
C GLY A 129 1.69 -25.41 -0.10
N GLY A 130 2.96 -25.76 -0.27
CA GLY A 130 3.72 -25.49 -1.49
C GLY A 130 4.81 -24.41 -1.29
N ASP A 131 5.73 -24.31 -2.23
CA ASP A 131 6.85 -23.38 -2.14
C ASP A 131 6.39 -21.95 -2.43
N MET A 132 6.01 -21.22 -1.38
CA MET A 132 5.71 -19.78 -1.42
C MET A 132 6.98 -18.91 -1.33
N SER A 133 8.19 -19.47 -1.48
CA SER A 133 9.48 -18.75 -1.41
C SER A 133 9.73 -17.81 -2.59
N MET A 134 8.73 -17.01 -2.94
CA MET A 134 8.81 -15.95 -3.94
C MET A 134 9.76 -14.85 -3.46
N ASP A 135 9.85 -14.63 -2.15
CA ASP A 135 10.77 -13.72 -1.49
C ASP A 135 11.48 -14.41 -0.31
N PRO A 136 12.54 -15.19 -0.58
CA PRO A 136 13.21 -15.96 0.47
C PRO A 136 13.89 -15.08 1.52
N GLN A 137 14.10 -13.80 1.25
CA GLN A 137 14.74 -12.87 2.18
C GLN A 137 13.77 -12.31 3.22
N ASN A 138 12.47 -12.29 2.91
CA ASN A 138 11.46 -11.62 3.73
C ASN A 138 10.32 -12.59 4.05
N GLU A 139 10.16 -12.96 5.31
CA GLU A 139 8.98 -13.75 5.76
C GLU A 139 7.70 -12.94 5.54
N ILE A 140 7.74 -11.66 5.94
CA ILE A 140 6.68 -10.71 5.70
C ILE A 140 7.18 -9.37 5.13
N LYS A 141 6.28 -8.68 4.43
CA LYS A 141 6.34 -7.25 4.12
C LYS A 141 4.98 -6.61 4.40
N LEU A 142 5.00 -5.41 4.98
CA LEU A 142 3.81 -4.58 5.17
C LEU A 142 4.02 -3.26 4.44
N THR A 143 3.17 -2.96 3.46
CA THR A 143 3.14 -1.67 2.76
C THR A 143 1.92 -0.89 3.20
N VAL A 144 2.08 0.40 3.51
CA VAL A 144 0.98 1.35 3.75
C VAL A 144 1.07 2.43 2.67
N MET A 145 -0.08 2.83 2.12
CA MET A 145 -0.17 3.96 1.21
C MET A 145 -1.10 5.03 1.77
N PHE A 146 -0.74 6.30 1.53
CA PHE A 146 -1.54 7.47 1.89
C PHE A 146 -1.86 8.29 0.66
N GLU A 147 -2.99 8.98 0.69
CA GLU A 147 -3.38 9.88 -0.39
C GLU A 147 -4.25 11.04 0.13
N ASP A 148 -4.07 12.23 -0.46
CA ASP A 148 -4.66 13.51 -0.04
C ASP A 148 -6.00 13.84 -0.75
N ASN A 149 -6.76 12.82 -1.16
CA ASN A 149 -8.01 12.89 -1.92
C ASN A 149 -7.94 13.70 -3.24
N LYS A 150 -6.78 13.69 -3.90
CA LYS A 150 -6.50 14.36 -5.18
C LYS A 150 -6.32 13.38 -6.36
N VAL A 151 -6.01 12.12 -6.07
CA VAL A 151 -5.89 11.06 -7.06
C VAL A 151 -7.28 10.50 -7.39
N ASP A 152 -7.61 10.39 -8.68
CA ASP A 152 -8.86 9.77 -9.09
C ASP A 152 -8.93 8.31 -8.60
N LEU A 153 -10.10 7.92 -8.12
CA LEU A 153 -10.37 6.63 -7.47
C LEU A 153 -9.72 6.42 -6.10
N ALA A 154 -8.76 7.23 -5.64
CA ALA A 154 -8.13 6.98 -4.35
C ALA A 154 -9.12 7.14 -3.18
N ASP A 155 -9.97 8.17 -3.21
CA ASP A 155 -11.03 8.42 -2.23
C ASP A 155 -12.03 7.25 -2.05
N ARG A 156 -12.26 6.48 -3.12
CA ARG A 156 -13.22 5.36 -3.17
C ARG A 156 -12.59 3.97 -3.14
N GLY A 157 -11.41 3.81 -3.72
CA GLY A 157 -10.72 2.53 -3.94
C GLY A 157 -9.38 2.39 -3.21
N GLY A 158 -8.88 3.46 -2.61
CA GLY A 158 -7.57 3.50 -1.95
C GLY A 158 -6.46 2.94 -2.84
N CYS A 159 -5.69 1.99 -2.30
CA CYS A 159 -4.58 1.33 -3.00
C CYS A 159 -4.96 0.72 -4.37
N TRP A 160 -6.25 0.41 -4.62
CA TRP A 160 -6.68 -0.10 -5.93
C TRP A 160 -6.54 0.91 -7.06
N ALA A 161 -6.47 2.21 -6.78
CA ALA A 161 -6.19 3.23 -7.80
C ALA A 161 -4.88 2.94 -8.57
N THR A 162 -4.00 2.12 -8.00
CA THR A 162 -2.70 1.71 -8.56
C THR A 162 -2.65 0.28 -9.10
N CYS A 163 -3.76 -0.44 -9.11
CA CYS A 163 -3.81 -1.87 -9.46
C CYS A 163 -4.36 -2.07 -10.87
N HIS A 164 -3.56 -2.66 -11.75
CA HIS A 164 -3.91 -2.84 -13.17
C HIS A 164 -3.67 -4.28 -13.61
N GLU A 165 -4.37 -4.71 -14.65
CA GLU A 165 -4.16 -6.03 -15.26
C GLU A 165 -2.86 -6.13 -16.07
N ASP A 166 -2.26 -5.01 -16.46
CA ASP A 166 -1.01 -4.94 -17.23
C ASP A 166 0.27 -4.87 -16.38
N LEU A 167 0.13 -4.97 -15.05
CA LEU A 167 1.27 -5.02 -14.12
C LEU A 167 2.02 -6.36 -14.25
N ARG A 168 3.32 -6.36 -13.96
CA ARG A 168 4.13 -7.59 -13.93
C ARG A 168 3.48 -8.66 -13.03
N GLY A 169 3.39 -9.88 -13.55
CA GLY A 169 2.76 -11.02 -12.87
C GLY A 169 1.23 -11.07 -12.99
N MET A 170 0.58 -10.05 -13.54
CA MET A 170 -0.85 -10.04 -13.87
C MET A 170 -1.10 -10.56 -15.30
N PRO A 171 -2.34 -10.98 -15.64
CA PRO A 171 -2.63 -11.62 -16.94
C PRO A 171 -2.39 -10.75 -18.18
N GLY A 172 -2.46 -9.43 -18.03
CA GLY A 172 -2.27 -8.46 -19.12
C GLY A 172 -0.85 -7.95 -19.26
N ALA A 173 0.11 -8.48 -18.48
CA ALA A 173 1.49 -8.01 -18.52
C ALA A 173 2.10 -8.17 -19.91
N SER A 174 2.72 -7.10 -20.43
CA SER A 174 3.43 -7.11 -21.71
C SER A 174 4.94 -7.18 -21.52
N ALA A 175 5.62 -8.10 -22.21
CA ALA A 175 7.07 -8.16 -22.23
C ALA A 175 7.70 -6.92 -22.90
N ALA A 176 6.99 -6.29 -23.84
CA ALA A 176 7.43 -5.08 -24.54
C ALA A 176 7.63 -3.88 -23.60
N ALA A 177 7.03 -3.90 -22.40
CA ALA A 177 7.28 -2.88 -21.39
C ALA A 177 8.75 -2.75 -21.00
N ARG A 178 9.54 -3.84 -21.11
CA ARG A 178 10.97 -3.85 -20.83
C ARG A 178 11.80 -3.10 -21.87
N GLU A 179 11.24 -2.95 -23.07
CA GLU A 179 11.87 -2.29 -24.22
C GLU A 179 11.41 -0.83 -24.38
N HIS A 180 10.47 -0.38 -23.54
CA HIS A 180 10.00 1.00 -23.55
C HIS A 180 11.18 1.97 -23.35
N PRO A 181 11.26 3.11 -24.06
CA PRO A 181 12.38 4.06 -23.92
C PRO A 181 12.63 4.52 -22.48
N MET A 182 11.56 4.63 -21.68
CA MET A 182 11.62 4.99 -20.26
C MET A 182 11.75 3.79 -19.30
N ALA A 183 11.85 2.55 -19.79
CA ALA A 183 11.82 1.34 -18.95
C ALA A 183 12.90 1.35 -17.86
N LYS A 184 14.11 1.84 -18.18
CA LYS A 184 15.19 1.97 -17.20
C LYS A 184 14.85 2.98 -16.10
N ALA A 185 14.34 4.15 -16.47
CA ALA A 185 13.97 5.20 -15.53
C ALA A 185 12.79 4.78 -14.63
N LEU A 186 11.85 4.02 -15.18
CA LEU A 186 10.65 3.56 -14.48
C LEU A 186 10.86 2.25 -13.70
N GLY A 187 12.05 1.64 -13.75
CA GLY A 187 12.34 0.37 -13.08
C GLY A 187 11.58 -0.82 -13.66
N TRP A 188 11.32 -0.83 -14.96
CA TRP A 188 10.54 -1.87 -15.65
C TRP A 188 11.40 -3.00 -16.21
N SER A 189 12.59 -3.25 -15.66
CA SER A 189 13.44 -4.38 -16.08
C SER A 189 12.73 -5.73 -15.98
N GLU A 190 11.83 -5.88 -15.02
CA GLU A 190 10.99 -7.08 -14.84
C GLU A 190 9.57 -6.92 -15.38
N GLY A 191 9.26 -5.78 -15.99
CA GLY A 191 7.92 -5.39 -16.45
C GLY A 191 7.31 -4.26 -15.60
N VAL A 192 6.11 -3.84 -16.01
CA VAL A 192 5.38 -2.69 -15.45
C VAL A 192 5.11 -2.88 -13.96
N THR A 193 5.29 -1.81 -13.19
CA THR A 193 4.90 -1.78 -11.78
C THR A 193 3.70 -0.86 -11.58
N LYS A 194 3.21 -0.74 -10.34
CA LYS A 194 2.06 0.12 -10.02
C LYS A 194 2.22 1.51 -10.63
N TYR A 195 1.14 2.05 -11.19
CA TYR A 195 1.07 3.42 -11.72
C TYR A 195 -0.34 3.98 -11.49
N LEU A 196 -0.52 5.27 -11.71
CA LEU A 196 -1.79 5.99 -11.63
C LEU A 196 -2.24 6.42 -13.03
N ARG A 197 -3.56 6.47 -13.25
CA ARG A 197 -4.16 6.92 -14.51
C ARG A 197 -3.71 8.33 -14.90
N GLU A 198 -3.44 9.18 -13.92
CA GLU A 198 -2.96 10.54 -14.11
C GLU A 198 -1.66 10.64 -14.90
N SER A 199 -0.82 9.62 -14.85
CA SER A 199 0.43 9.53 -15.59
C SER A 199 0.26 9.02 -17.03
N ARG A 200 -0.98 8.69 -17.43
CA ARG A 200 -1.30 8.09 -18.74
C ARG A 200 -2.22 8.97 -19.58
N THR A 201 -2.04 8.95 -20.89
CA THR A 201 -2.95 9.62 -21.85
C THR A 201 -4.29 8.91 -21.95
N GLY A 202 -4.34 7.63 -21.57
CA GLY A 202 -5.56 6.84 -21.46
C GLY A 202 -5.30 5.48 -20.82
N GLN A 203 -6.39 4.75 -20.57
CA GLN A 203 -6.38 3.40 -20.01
C GLN A 203 -7.53 2.62 -20.65
N GLU A 204 -7.24 1.44 -21.18
CA GLU A 204 -8.23 0.54 -21.73
C GLU A 204 -8.85 -0.31 -20.61
N LEU A 205 -10.16 -0.20 -20.44
CA LEU A 205 -10.92 -0.89 -19.37
C LEU A 205 -11.78 -2.04 -19.90
N ASN A 206 -12.16 -2.04 -21.18
CA ASN A 206 -13.16 -2.96 -21.73
C ASN A 206 -12.62 -3.78 -22.91
N GLY A 207 -11.75 -3.19 -23.73
CA GLY A 207 -11.07 -3.83 -24.86
C GLY A 207 -9.77 -4.54 -24.45
N LYS A 208 -9.16 -5.29 -25.36
CA LYS A 208 -7.83 -5.91 -25.12
C LYS A 208 -6.77 -5.27 -26.01
N PRO A 209 -5.52 -5.09 -25.52
CA PRO A 209 -5.07 -5.38 -24.16
C PRO A 209 -5.58 -4.35 -23.13
N HIS A 210 -5.90 -4.82 -21.93
CA HIS A 210 -6.29 -3.99 -20.77
C HIS A 210 -5.10 -3.15 -20.26
N GLY A 211 -5.40 -2.02 -19.64
CA GLY A 211 -4.40 -1.15 -19.01
C GLY A 211 -3.93 0.00 -19.90
N GLY A 212 -2.75 0.53 -19.60
CA GLY A 212 -2.22 1.75 -20.20
C GLY A 212 -0.73 1.93 -20.03
N TRP A 213 0.03 0.85 -19.82
CA TRP A 213 1.49 0.92 -19.67
C TRP A 213 2.20 1.62 -20.85
N ASP A 214 1.67 1.48 -22.07
CA ASP A 214 2.20 2.05 -23.31
C ASP A 214 1.70 3.49 -23.58
N LYS A 215 0.84 4.01 -22.71
CA LYS A 215 0.19 5.32 -22.84
C LYS A 215 0.81 6.36 -21.91
N LEU A 216 2.11 6.24 -21.60
CA LEU A 216 2.83 7.17 -20.74
C LEU A 216 2.74 8.60 -21.28
N LYS A 217 2.38 9.56 -20.41
CA LYS A 217 2.40 10.98 -20.77
C LYS A 217 3.85 11.48 -20.96
N PRO A 218 4.06 12.61 -21.67
CA PRO A 218 5.32 13.32 -21.64
C PRO A 218 5.77 13.64 -20.20
N GLU A 219 7.09 13.63 -19.95
CA GLU A 219 7.67 13.84 -18.62
C GLU A 219 7.20 15.15 -17.96
N ALA A 220 7.11 16.24 -18.74
CA ALA A 220 6.64 17.54 -18.25
C ALA A 220 5.19 17.49 -17.71
N ASP A 221 4.31 16.69 -18.32
CA ASP A 221 2.93 16.53 -17.87
C ASP A 221 2.88 15.69 -16.59
N ILE A 222 3.75 14.68 -16.46
CA ILE A 222 3.87 13.87 -15.25
C ILE A 222 4.40 14.73 -14.10
N GLU A 223 5.41 15.57 -14.36
CA GLU A 223 5.95 16.50 -13.38
C GLU A 223 4.90 17.52 -12.90
N ALA A 224 4.04 18.00 -13.81
CA ALA A 224 2.93 18.89 -13.46
C ALA A 224 1.94 18.20 -12.51
N VAL A 225 1.51 16.97 -12.85
CA VAL A 225 0.66 16.14 -11.99
C VAL A 225 1.30 15.91 -10.62
N PHE A 226 2.61 15.63 -10.59
CA PHE A 226 3.34 15.42 -9.34
C PHE A 226 3.34 16.67 -8.46
N LYS A 227 3.59 17.86 -9.03
CA LYS A 227 3.57 19.16 -8.32
C LYS A 227 2.21 19.52 -7.75
N GLU A 228 1.12 19.04 -8.35
CA GLU A 228 -0.24 19.18 -7.80
C GLU A 228 -0.49 18.30 -6.56
N GLY A 229 0.42 17.38 -6.26
CA GLY A 229 0.29 16.40 -5.18
C GLY A 229 -0.59 15.22 -5.56
N ARG A 230 -0.66 14.86 -6.85
CA ARG A 230 -1.49 13.74 -7.35
C ARG A 230 -0.66 12.48 -7.47
N PHE A 231 -0.23 11.94 -6.34
CA PHE A 231 0.51 10.69 -6.23
C PHE A 231 0.04 9.92 -4.98
N MET A 232 0.30 8.61 -4.92
CA MET A 232 0.16 7.85 -3.68
C MET A 232 1.48 7.91 -2.93
N ASP A 233 1.48 8.36 -1.69
CA ASP A 233 2.61 8.20 -0.76
C ASP A 233 2.67 6.73 -0.30
N LEU A 234 3.87 6.19 -0.11
CA LEU A 234 4.10 4.79 0.22
C LEU A 234 5.21 4.63 1.25
N ILE A 235 4.90 3.94 2.35
CA ILE A 235 5.88 3.40 3.29
C ILE A 235 5.82 1.88 3.34
N GLN A 236 6.96 1.21 3.54
CA GLN A 236 7.00 -0.24 3.64
C GLN A 236 8.02 -0.74 4.66
N PHE A 237 7.59 -1.74 5.44
CA PHE A 237 8.43 -2.59 6.27
C PHE A 237 8.73 -3.90 5.54
N SER A 238 9.92 -4.46 5.71
CA SER A 238 10.32 -5.76 5.18
C SER A 238 11.18 -6.50 6.21
N SER A 239 10.79 -7.72 6.57
CA SER A 239 11.40 -8.48 7.68
C SER A 239 12.85 -8.92 7.42
N GLY A 240 13.28 -9.01 6.16
CA GLY A 240 14.64 -9.38 5.79
C GLY A 240 15.70 -8.34 6.12
N GLY A 241 16.92 -8.82 6.38
CA GLY A 241 18.11 -7.95 6.51
C GLY A 241 18.05 -6.93 7.66
N GLY A 242 17.25 -7.19 8.70
CA GLY A 242 17.13 -6.32 9.88
C GLY A 242 16.02 -5.26 9.82
N GLY A 243 15.04 -5.38 8.90
CA GLY A 243 13.90 -4.47 8.88
C GLY A 243 14.10 -3.28 7.94
N LYS A 244 14.24 -3.51 6.62
CA LYS A 244 14.47 -2.40 5.69
C LYS A 244 13.21 -1.54 5.52
N ALA A 245 13.27 -0.32 6.06
CA ALA A 245 12.32 0.74 5.79
C ALA A 245 12.43 1.24 4.34
N VAL A 246 11.28 1.45 3.70
CA VAL A 246 11.17 2.09 2.38
C VAL A 246 10.19 3.23 2.49
N ASP A 247 10.56 4.34 1.87
CA ASP A 247 9.74 5.54 1.76
C ASP A 247 9.77 6.06 0.32
N GLY A 248 8.61 6.14 -0.33
CA GLY A 248 8.50 6.41 -1.75
C GLY A 248 7.07 6.71 -2.17
N TYR A 249 6.77 6.53 -3.45
CA TYR A 249 5.48 6.94 -4.00
C TYR A 249 5.09 6.16 -5.27
N VAL A 250 3.83 6.31 -5.68
CA VAL A 250 3.31 5.82 -6.96
C VAL A 250 2.73 6.96 -7.77
N LEU A 251 3.24 7.12 -9.00
CA LEU A 251 2.64 7.99 -10.02
C LEU A 251 2.74 7.35 -11.41
N ASP A 252 3.88 7.47 -12.06
CA ASP A 252 4.18 6.92 -13.38
C ASP A 252 4.74 5.49 -13.31
N SER A 253 5.39 5.18 -12.19
CA SER A 253 5.78 3.86 -11.71
C SER A 253 5.75 3.84 -10.17
N ARG A 254 6.05 2.67 -9.57
CA ARG A 254 6.29 2.52 -8.14
C ARG A 254 7.73 2.87 -7.83
N HIS A 255 7.94 4.04 -7.23
CA HIS A 255 9.24 4.50 -6.75
C HIS A 255 9.40 4.05 -5.30
N MET A 256 10.45 3.27 -5.01
CA MET A 256 10.71 2.68 -3.69
C MET A 256 11.74 3.50 -2.88
N GLY A 257 11.83 4.80 -3.15
CA GLY A 257 12.79 5.72 -2.54
C GLY A 257 12.44 7.16 -2.85
N GLY A 258 13.13 8.10 -2.19
CA GLY A 258 12.97 9.54 -2.41
C GLY A 258 12.24 10.25 -1.27
N GLY A 259 11.31 9.56 -0.61
CA GLY A 259 10.68 10.02 0.63
C GLY A 259 11.68 10.02 1.79
N LYS A 260 11.43 10.88 2.78
CA LYS A 260 12.16 10.89 4.07
C LYS A 260 11.23 11.21 5.23
N SER A 261 9.91 11.13 5.03
CA SER A 261 8.95 11.27 6.11
C SER A 261 8.96 10.07 7.04
N LEU A 262 9.28 8.87 6.55
CA LEU A 262 9.42 7.66 7.35
C LEU A 262 10.71 7.70 8.20
N ILE A 263 10.54 7.88 9.50
CA ILE A 263 11.65 7.87 10.47
C ILE A 263 12.04 6.43 10.79
N LYS A 264 11.03 5.57 11.00
CA LYS A 264 11.25 4.21 11.50
C LYS A 264 10.18 3.24 10.98
N ALA A 265 10.59 2.03 10.67
CA ALA A 265 9.70 0.89 10.47
C ALA A 265 10.29 -0.33 11.18
N GLU A 266 9.67 -0.76 12.27
CA GLU A 266 10.14 -1.87 13.08
C GLU A 266 9.13 -3.00 13.09
N GLY A 267 9.61 -4.23 13.00
CA GLY A 267 8.80 -5.43 13.13
C GLY A 267 9.38 -6.39 14.14
N ASN A 268 8.52 -6.96 14.97
CA ASN A 268 8.86 -8.02 15.92
C ASN A 268 7.89 -9.20 15.75
N LYS A 269 8.39 -10.41 15.94
CA LYS A 269 7.61 -11.64 15.91
C LYS A 269 7.69 -12.37 17.24
N GLU A 270 6.56 -12.48 17.92
CA GLU A 270 6.41 -13.22 19.17
C GLU A 270 5.57 -14.47 18.94
N GLY A 271 6.23 -15.63 18.89
CA GLY A 271 5.59 -16.87 18.46
C GLY A 271 5.09 -16.76 17.02
N LYS A 272 3.76 -16.66 16.85
CA LYS A 272 3.11 -16.45 15.55
C LYS A 272 2.61 -15.02 15.34
N ARG A 273 2.73 -14.15 16.33
CA ARG A 273 2.20 -12.79 16.23
C ARG A 273 3.25 -11.85 15.68
N TRP A 274 2.95 -11.21 14.56
CA TRP A 274 3.71 -10.05 14.10
C TRP A 274 3.17 -8.78 14.74
N THR A 275 4.07 -7.89 15.11
CA THR A 275 3.79 -6.49 15.42
C THR A 275 4.70 -5.64 14.56
N VAL A 276 4.13 -4.73 13.77
CA VAL A 276 4.88 -3.74 12.99
C VAL A 276 4.46 -2.33 13.40
N VAL A 277 5.44 -1.48 13.68
CA VAL A 277 5.23 -0.07 14.03
C VAL A 277 5.96 0.81 13.03
N PHE A 278 5.22 1.74 12.43
CA PHE A 278 5.79 2.84 11.66
C PHE A 278 5.80 4.11 12.50
N GLU A 279 6.88 4.86 12.41
CA GLU A 279 7.02 6.24 12.88
C GLU A 279 7.31 7.11 11.67
N ARG A 280 6.46 8.11 11.42
CA ARG A 280 6.54 8.98 10.26
C ARG A 280 6.29 10.42 10.69
N THR A 281 7.05 11.37 10.18
CA THR A 281 6.74 12.80 10.34
C THR A 281 5.36 13.13 9.76
N LEU A 282 4.65 14.05 10.39
CA LEU A 282 3.39 14.59 9.85
C LEU A 282 3.66 15.53 8.68
N ALA A 283 4.70 16.36 8.77
CA ALA A 283 5.16 17.17 7.66
C ALA A 283 5.75 16.30 6.54
N ALA A 284 5.45 16.64 5.28
CA ALA A 284 6.11 16.01 4.14
C ALA A 284 7.62 16.30 4.17
N ALA A 285 8.45 15.27 4.01
CA ALA A 285 9.88 15.39 4.12
C ALA A 285 10.61 14.64 3.01
N GLY A 286 10.39 14.99 1.75
CA GLY A 286 11.05 14.27 0.66
C GLY A 286 10.26 14.33 -0.63
N THR A 287 10.71 13.54 -1.60
CA THR A 287 9.98 13.38 -2.87
C THR A 287 8.91 12.31 -2.67
N GLY A 288 7.65 12.69 -2.86
CA GLY A 288 6.53 11.74 -2.80
C GLY A 288 5.90 11.57 -1.43
N ASP A 289 6.23 12.45 -0.48
CA ASP A 289 5.62 12.47 0.85
C ASP A 289 4.43 13.43 0.91
N HIS A 290 3.31 12.97 1.46
CA HIS A 290 2.15 13.83 1.76
C HIS A 290 2.24 14.44 3.16
N SER A 291 1.83 15.71 3.31
CA SER A 291 1.67 16.27 4.66
C SER A 291 0.35 15.82 5.27
N ILE A 292 0.41 15.29 6.49
CA ILE A 292 -0.76 14.91 7.29
C ILE A 292 -1.00 16.01 8.33
N ALA A 293 -2.15 16.67 8.27
CA ALA A 293 -2.48 17.80 9.10
C ALA A 293 -3.84 17.63 9.79
N ALA A 294 -3.99 18.25 10.96
CA ALA A 294 -5.25 18.29 11.69
C ALA A 294 -6.37 18.92 10.85
N GLY A 295 -7.60 18.48 11.08
CA GLY A 295 -8.79 18.98 10.36
C GLY A 295 -8.94 18.45 8.93
N ARG A 296 -8.08 17.52 8.48
CA ARG A 296 -8.16 16.87 7.17
C ARG A 296 -8.39 15.37 7.33
N LEU A 297 -8.94 14.77 6.27
CA LEU A 297 -9.04 13.32 6.11
C LEU A 297 -8.17 12.89 4.94
N TYR A 298 -7.47 11.78 5.12
CA TYR A 298 -6.60 11.18 4.13
C TYR A 298 -7.11 9.78 3.81
N ASN A 299 -6.93 9.34 2.56
CA ASN A 299 -7.14 7.94 2.27
C ASN A 299 -5.92 7.13 2.74
N ILE A 300 -6.18 6.00 3.37
CA ILE A 300 -5.16 5.04 3.76
C ILE A 300 -5.59 3.63 3.36
N GLY A 301 -4.63 2.86 2.86
CA GLY A 301 -4.78 1.42 2.64
C GLY A 301 -3.45 0.73 2.83
N PHE A 302 -3.49 -0.58 3.04
CA PHE A 302 -2.28 -1.36 3.32
C PHE A 302 -2.37 -2.78 2.76
N ALA A 303 -1.20 -3.36 2.54
CA ALA A 303 -1.05 -4.70 1.99
C ALA A 303 0.00 -5.49 2.77
N ILE A 304 -0.31 -6.76 3.02
CA ILE A 304 0.58 -7.71 3.68
C ILE A 304 0.97 -8.77 2.67
N HIS A 305 2.27 -8.86 2.40
CA HIS A 305 2.88 -10.06 1.86
C HIS A 305 3.29 -10.92 3.04
N ASP A 306 2.62 -12.04 3.25
CA ASP A 306 2.92 -13.02 4.30
C ASP A 306 3.42 -14.33 3.68
N ASP A 307 4.06 -15.18 4.47
CA ASP A 307 4.60 -16.49 4.05
C ASP A 307 5.52 -16.38 2.82
N HIS A 308 6.45 -15.42 2.84
CA HIS A 308 7.39 -15.16 1.73
C HIS A 308 6.74 -14.78 0.39
N ALA A 309 5.45 -14.43 0.39
CA ALA A 309 4.76 -14.01 -0.83
C ALA A 309 5.40 -12.76 -1.46
N ALA A 310 5.27 -12.64 -2.78
CA ALA A 310 5.71 -11.46 -3.51
C ALA A 310 4.67 -11.01 -4.56
N GLY A 311 4.86 -9.80 -5.08
CA GLY A 311 4.06 -9.28 -6.19
C GLY A 311 2.56 -9.29 -5.90
N ARG A 312 1.78 -9.92 -6.78
CA ARG A 312 0.31 -9.93 -6.69
C ARG A 312 -0.26 -10.85 -5.61
N PHE A 313 0.57 -11.65 -4.93
CA PHE A 313 0.10 -12.68 -4.00
C PHE A 313 -0.12 -12.17 -2.55
N HIS A 314 -0.38 -10.88 -2.38
CA HIS A 314 -0.59 -10.25 -1.08
C HIS A 314 -2.05 -10.28 -0.64
N HIS A 315 -2.29 -10.01 0.64
CA HIS A 315 -3.57 -9.58 1.14
C HIS A 315 -3.61 -8.06 1.21
N VAL A 316 -4.79 -7.48 1.00
CA VAL A 316 -4.96 -6.02 0.91
C VAL A 316 -6.17 -5.57 1.71
N SER A 317 -6.07 -4.40 2.31
CA SER A 317 -7.19 -3.70 2.94
C SER A 317 -8.03 -2.98 1.87
N LEU A 318 -9.29 -2.70 2.17
CA LEU A 318 -10.04 -1.67 1.44
C LEU A 318 -9.44 -0.27 1.71
N GLY A 319 -9.97 0.76 1.06
CA GLY A 319 -9.63 2.14 1.36
C GLY A 319 -10.40 2.63 2.59
N TYR A 320 -9.66 3.22 3.54
CA TYR A 320 -10.17 3.78 4.79
C TYR A 320 -9.77 5.25 4.90
N THR A 321 -10.41 5.97 5.82
CA THR A 321 -10.04 7.35 6.15
C THR A 321 -9.14 7.40 7.39
N LEU A 322 -8.10 8.24 7.30
CA LEU A 322 -7.20 8.58 8.40
C LEU A 322 -7.39 10.06 8.76
N GLY A 323 -7.49 10.37 10.05
CA GLY A 323 -7.51 11.74 10.56
C GLY A 323 -6.83 11.86 11.91
N LEU A 324 -6.30 13.05 12.21
CA LEU A 324 -5.72 13.39 13.51
C LEU A 324 -6.81 13.91 14.44
N ASP A 325 -6.94 13.33 15.63
CA ASP A 325 -7.95 13.66 16.64
C ASP A 325 -9.38 13.80 16.06
N ASN A 326 -9.71 12.96 15.08
CA ASN A 326 -10.96 13.00 14.33
C ASN A 326 -11.74 11.69 14.51
N THR A 327 -12.75 11.72 15.37
CA THR A 327 -13.62 10.57 15.67
C THR A 327 -14.52 10.13 14.52
N GLY A 328 -14.62 10.93 13.45
CA GLY A 328 -15.31 10.57 12.21
C GLY A 328 -14.44 9.81 11.20
N ALA A 329 -13.13 9.69 11.44
CA ALA A 329 -12.24 8.88 10.61
C ALA A 329 -12.33 7.39 10.99
N ASP A 330 -12.13 6.51 10.02
CA ASP A 330 -12.04 5.05 10.27
C ASP A 330 -10.82 4.72 11.14
N PHE A 331 -9.71 5.42 10.91
CA PHE A 331 -8.54 5.47 11.79
C PHE A 331 -8.39 6.88 12.37
N ASN A 332 -8.78 7.02 13.63
CA ASN A 332 -8.50 8.21 14.41
C ASN A 332 -7.12 8.08 15.05
N ALA A 333 -6.14 8.81 14.51
CA ALA A 333 -4.86 8.95 15.17
C ALA A 333 -5.05 9.88 16.38
N VAL A 334 -4.98 9.33 17.59
CA VAL A 334 -5.19 10.10 18.82
C VAL A 334 -3.88 10.67 19.34
N LYS A 335 -3.93 11.90 19.87
CA LYS A 335 -2.77 12.48 20.52
C LYS A 335 -2.31 11.65 21.73
N GLN A 336 -1.01 11.42 21.87
CA GLN A 336 -0.36 10.81 23.03
C GLN A 336 0.73 11.72 23.59
#